data_AF-A0A830DHU5-F1
#
_entry.id   AF-A0A830DHU5-F1
#
_cell.length_a   1.000
_cell.length_b   1.000
_cell.length_c   1.000
_cell.angle_alpha   90.00
_cell.angle_beta   90.00
_cell.angle_gamma   90.00
#
_symmetry.space_group_name_H-M   'P 1'
#
loop_
_entity.id
_entity.type
_entity.pdbx_description
1 polymer ?
#
loop_
_entity_poly.entity_id
_entity_poly.type
_entity_poly.pdbx_seq_one_letter_code
_entity_poly.pdbx_strand_id
1 'polypeptide(L)'
;LRVQPLWNYRGHTGYVIVEFKNDWIGLSDALRFEKDYEAIRQGKSDYFRAEERRVKLYCWEARDEDYNLRNVVGDYLRKNSDLKTIIGYQEDEDIKNGKLVADLSNTVEAQDMRLKEMETKYKKNLISFNTLITEKEEMVKSFNEGIYRFFIILQALTIFVRDFADYINEPT
;
A
#
# COMPACT_ATOMS: atom_id res chain seq x y z
N LEU A 1 -20.61 18.53 -5.52
CA LEU A 1 -21.99 19.03 -5.44
C LEU A 1 -22.44 19.40 -6.84
N ARG A 2 -23.50 18.76 -7.34
CA ARG A 2 -24.12 19.11 -8.62
C ARG A 2 -25.60 19.39 -8.36
N VAL A 3 -26.14 20.41 -9.04
CA VAL A 3 -27.54 20.81 -8.88
C VAL A 3 -28.19 20.72 -10.25
N GLN A 4 -29.24 19.90 -10.35
CA GLN A 4 -29.89 19.58 -11.62
C GLN A 4 -31.39 19.92 -11.57
N PRO A 5 -31.85 20.96 -12.28
CA PRO A 5 -33.29 21.19 -12.43
C PRO A 5 -33.93 20.07 -13.24
N LEU A 6 -35.12 19.62 -12.83
CA LEU A 6 -35.88 18.60 -13.54
C LEU A 6 -36.80 19.23 -14.59
N TRP A 7 -36.75 18.70 -15.81
CA TRP A 7 -37.51 19.16 -16.96
C TRP A 7 -38.45 18.08 -17.47
N ASN A 8 -39.58 18.49 -18.03
CA ASN A 8 -40.48 17.62 -18.79
C ASN A 8 -40.92 18.29 -20.10
N TYR A 9 -41.79 17.63 -20.86
CA TYR A 9 -42.30 18.16 -22.14
C TYR A 9 -43.07 19.49 -22.01
N ARG A 10 -43.45 19.91 -20.79
CA ARG A 10 -44.11 21.19 -20.49
C ARG A 10 -43.13 22.26 -19.97
N GLY A 11 -41.84 21.96 -19.89
CA GLY A 11 -40.79 22.86 -19.37
C GLY A 11 -40.30 22.49 -17.98
N HIS A 12 -39.90 23.49 -17.20
CA HIS A 12 -39.33 23.31 -15.86
C HIS A 12 -40.39 22.79 -14.88
N THR A 13 -40.07 21.75 -14.11
CA THR A 13 -41.05 21.07 -13.24
C THR A 13 -41.19 21.70 -11.85
N GLY A 14 -40.29 22.61 -11.46
CA GLY A 14 -40.23 23.17 -10.12
C GLY A 14 -39.45 22.32 -9.11
N TYR A 15 -38.97 21.14 -9.52
CA TYR A 15 -38.09 20.29 -8.73
C TYR A 15 -36.64 20.41 -9.19
N VAL A 16 -35.73 20.29 -8.24
CA VAL A 16 -34.28 20.30 -8.45
C VAL A 16 -33.70 19.13 -7.65
N ILE A 17 -32.77 18.40 -8.25
CA ILE A 17 -32.00 17.35 -7.59
C ILE A 17 -30.65 17.93 -7.19
N VAL A 18 -30.29 17.75 -5.91
CA VAL A 18 -28.98 18.09 -5.38
C VAL A 18 -28.19 16.79 -5.19
N GLU A 19 -27.12 16.65 -5.96
CA GLU A 19 -26.25 15.47 -5.94
C GLU A 19 -25.02 15.74 -5.08
N PHE A 20 -24.95 14.99 -3.98
CA PHE A 20 -23.81 14.94 -3.08
C PHE A 20 -22.77 13.92 -3.57
N LYS A 21 -21.61 13.87 -2.90
CA LYS A 21 -20.60 12.85 -3.20
C LYS A 21 -21.13 11.46 -2.85
N ASN A 22 -20.69 10.44 -3.58
CA ASN A 22 -21.03 9.04 -3.30
C ASN A 22 -20.06 8.43 -2.26
N ASP A 23 -19.98 9.06 -1.09
CA ASP A 23 -19.15 8.66 0.05
C ASP A 23 -19.85 9.04 1.37
N TRP A 24 -19.30 8.59 2.51
CA TRP A 24 -19.83 8.94 3.84
C TRP A 24 -19.88 10.44 4.11
N ILE A 25 -18.94 11.20 3.54
CA ILE A 25 -18.91 12.66 3.67
C ILE A 25 -20.12 13.25 2.93
N GLY A 26 -20.42 12.79 1.73
CA GLY A 26 -21.58 13.19 0.95
C GLY A 26 -22.91 12.82 1.61
N LEU A 27 -23.01 11.66 2.26
CA LEU A 27 -24.17 11.30 3.07
C LEU A 27 -24.33 12.26 4.27
N SER A 28 -23.24 12.55 4.98
CA SER A 28 -23.26 13.50 6.10
C SER A 28 -23.66 14.91 5.66
N ASP A 29 -23.13 15.38 4.53
CA ASP A 29 -23.48 16.67 3.94
C ASP A 29 -24.96 16.71 3.55
N ALA A 30 -25.50 15.64 2.96
CA ALA A 30 -26.92 15.54 2.58
C ALA A 30 -27.84 15.57 3.81
N LEU A 31 -27.52 14.81 4.85
CA LEU A 31 -28.28 14.80 6.10
C LEU A 31 -28.25 16.16 6.80
N ARG A 32 -27.10 16.84 6.81
CA ARG A 32 -26.99 18.20 7.36
C ARG A 32 -27.85 19.18 6.58
N PHE A 33 -27.83 19.08 5.26
CA PHE A 33 -28.63 19.92 4.38
C PHE A 33 -30.14 19.72 4.63
N GLU A 34 -30.61 18.48 4.78
CA GLU A 34 -32.00 18.21 5.18
C GLU A 34 -32.33 18.84 6.54
N LYS A 35 -31.45 18.69 7.54
CA LYS A 35 -31.66 19.24 8.89
C LYS A 35 -31.75 20.76 8.91
N ASP A 36 -30.97 21.45 8.08
CA ASP A 36 -31.03 22.91 7.96
C ASP A 36 -32.41 23.38 7.47
N TYR A 37 -33.03 22.65 6.54
CA TYR A 37 -34.39 22.93 6.05
C TYR A 37 -35.49 22.54 7.04
N GLU A 38 -35.33 21.42 7.75
CA GLU A 38 -36.24 21.05 8.84
C GLU A 38 -36.28 22.10 9.95
N ALA A 39 -35.12 22.68 10.32
CA ALA A 39 -35.01 23.69 11.36
C ALA A 39 -35.81 24.96 11.05
N ILE A 40 -35.97 25.31 9.77
CA ILE A 40 -36.73 26.47 9.31
C ILE A 40 -38.17 26.12 8.86
N ARG A 41 -38.66 24.92 9.19
CA ARG A 41 -39.99 24.39 8.81
C ARG A 41 -40.20 24.34 7.29
N GLN A 42 -39.17 23.88 6.58
CA GLN A 42 -39.17 23.68 5.14
C GLN A 42 -38.75 22.25 4.76
N GLY A 43 -39.02 21.29 5.66
CA GLY A 43 -38.79 19.87 5.42
C GLY A 43 -39.88 19.20 4.57
N LYS A 44 -39.75 17.89 4.34
CA LYS A 44 -40.72 17.07 3.58
C LYS A 44 -42.15 17.22 4.12
N SER A 45 -42.33 17.14 5.43
CA SER A 45 -43.65 17.20 6.05
C SER A 45 -44.31 18.57 5.90
N ASP A 46 -43.52 19.65 6.00
CA ASP A 46 -43.99 21.02 5.80
C ASP A 46 -44.39 21.27 4.34
N TYR A 47 -43.65 20.68 3.39
CA TYR A 47 -43.99 20.75 1.96
C TYR A 47 -45.39 20.18 1.68
N PHE A 48 -45.71 19.02 2.25
CA PHE A 48 -47.01 18.40 2.04
C PHE A 48 -48.15 19.14 2.76
N ARG A 49 -47.88 19.81 3.88
CA ARG A 49 -48.86 20.59 4.66
C ARG A 49 -49.10 22.00 4.13
N ALA A 50 -48.18 22.56 3.34
CA ALA A 50 -48.29 23.93 2.85
C ALA A 50 -49.43 24.09 1.83
N GLU A 51 -50.31 25.08 2.06
CA GLU A 51 -51.33 25.53 1.09
C GLU A 51 -50.67 26.20 -0.13
N GLU A 52 -49.64 27.03 0.09
CA GLU A 52 -48.92 27.76 -0.96
C GLU A 52 -47.48 27.29 -1.14
N ARG A 53 -47.31 26.15 -1.83
CA ARG A 53 -46.00 25.51 -2.07
C ARG A 53 -45.05 26.30 -2.98
N ARG A 54 -45.51 27.38 -3.62
CA ARG A 54 -44.76 28.10 -4.68
C ARG A 54 -43.93 29.28 -4.18
N VAL A 55 -44.07 29.64 -2.90
CA VAL A 55 -43.43 30.84 -2.32
C VAL A 55 -42.08 30.52 -1.64
N LYS A 56 -41.90 29.27 -1.18
CA LYS A 56 -40.72 28.83 -0.43
C LYS A 56 -40.07 27.62 -1.08
N LEU A 57 -38.78 27.47 -0.85
CA LEU A 57 -38.08 26.22 -1.16
C LEU A 57 -38.31 25.23 -0.03
N TYR A 58 -38.36 23.96 -0.39
CA TYR A 58 -38.45 22.85 0.55
C TYR A 58 -37.39 21.83 0.16
N CYS A 59 -36.80 21.18 1.14
CA CYS A 59 -35.78 20.18 0.90
C CYS A 59 -35.91 19.01 1.88
N TRP A 60 -35.59 17.83 1.38
CA TRP A 60 -35.47 16.60 2.14
C TRP A 60 -34.54 15.64 1.41
N GLU A 61 -34.01 14.68 2.15
CA GLU A 61 -33.27 13.56 1.56
C GLU A 61 -34.25 12.67 0.78
N ALA A 62 -33.94 12.35 -0.47
CA ALA A 62 -34.77 11.43 -1.25
C ALA A 62 -34.65 10.00 -0.68
N ARG A 63 -35.78 9.43 -0.23
CA ARG A 63 -35.83 8.08 0.36
C ARG A 63 -36.58 7.10 -0.55
N ASP A 64 -36.80 5.89 -0.06
CA ASP A 64 -37.51 4.81 -0.77
C ASP A 64 -38.89 5.25 -1.27
N GLU A 65 -39.61 6.06 -0.49
CA GLU A 65 -40.88 6.64 -0.91
C GLU A 65 -40.71 7.48 -2.20
N ASP A 66 -39.77 8.43 -2.20
CA ASP A 66 -39.53 9.34 -3.32
C ASP A 66 -39.02 8.58 -4.56
N TYR A 67 -38.18 7.57 -4.35
CA TYR A 67 -37.68 6.67 -5.39
C TYR A 67 -38.81 5.88 -6.07
N ASN A 68 -39.82 5.46 -5.31
CA ASN A 68 -40.93 4.64 -5.82
C ASN A 68 -42.12 5.46 -6.34
N LEU A 69 -42.13 6.79 -6.15
CA LEU A 69 -43.18 7.66 -6.68
C LEU A 69 -43.23 7.62 -8.21
N ARG A 70 -44.45 7.62 -8.76
CA ARG A 70 -44.71 7.73 -10.20
C ARG A 70 -44.79 9.21 -10.60
N ASN A 71 -43.68 9.92 -10.46
CA ASN A 71 -43.53 11.32 -10.84
C ASN A 71 -42.14 11.58 -11.43
N VAL A 72 -41.89 12.82 -11.88
CA VAL A 72 -40.61 13.22 -12.48
C VAL A 72 -39.40 12.98 -11.56
N VAL A 73 -39.60 13.09 -10.23
CA VAL A 73 -38.54 12.86 -9.24
C VAL A 73 -38.21 11.36 -9.18
N GLY A 74 -39.20 10.50 -8.96
CA GLY A 74 -38.99 9.05 -8.92
C GLY A 74 -38.48 8.49 -10.26
N ASP A 75 -38.95 9.01 -11.39
CA ASP A 75 -38.42 8.65 -12.72
C ASP A 75 -36.95 9.03 -12.87
N TYR A 76 -36.55 10.22 -12.39
CA TYR A 76 -35.14 10.62 -12.39
C TYR A 76 -34.30 9.72 -11.48
N LEU A 77 -34.76 9.46 -10.25
CA LEU A 77 -34.04 8.65 -9.27
C LEU A 77 -33.81 7.23 -9.79
N ARG A 78 -34.85 6.56 -10.32
CA ARG A 78 -34.72 5.21 -10.91
C ARG A 78 -33.81 5.16 -12.13
N LYS A 79 -33.69 6.25 -12.88
CA LYS A 79 -32.84 6.30 -14.09
C LYS A 79 -31.37 6.57 -13.77
N ASN A 80 -31.09 7.28 -12.67
CA ASN A 80 -29.75 7.81 -12.39
C ASN A 80 -29.13 7.31 -11.08
N SER A 81 -29.85 6.52 -10.28
CA SER A 81 -29.38 6.04 -8.98
C SER A 81 -30.00 4.71 -8.60
N ASP A 82 -29.31 3.96 -7.75
CA ASP A 82 -29.83 2.74 -7.12
C ASP A 82 -30.20 3.02 -5.65
N LEU A 83 -31.35 2.49 -5.23
CA LEU A 83 -31.74 2.57 -3.83
C LEU A 83 -30.90 1.59 -3.00
N LYS A 84 -30.23 2.10 -1.96
CA LYS A 84 -29.38 1.29 -1.08
C LYS A 84 -29.63 1.62 0.39
N THR A 85 -29.60 0.59 1.25
CA THR A 85 -29.67 0.78 2.69
C THR A 85 -28.29 1.15 3.24
N ILE A 86 -28.26 1.94 4.32
CA ILE A 86 -27.00 2.30 5.01
C ILE A 86 -26.25 1.04 5.45
N ILE A 87 -26.98 0.01 5.92
CA ILE A 87 -26.41 -1.28 6.32
C ILE A 87 -25.73 -1.96 5.13
N GLY A 88 -26.42 -2.10 3.99
CA GLY A 88 -25.81 -2.70 2.80
C GLY A 88 -24.66 -1.86 2.24
N TYR A 89 -24.66 -0.54 2.46
CA TYR A 89 -23.51 0.30 2.11
C TYR A 89 -22.30 -0.02 2.98
N GLN A 90 -22.48 -0.11 4.29
CA GLN A 90 -21.45 -0.49 5.25
C GLN A 90 -20.91 -1.90 4.96
N GLU A 91 -21.77 -2.88 4.73
CA GLU A 91 -21.36 -4.26 4.44
C GLU A 91 -20.47 -4.36 3.20
N ASP A 92 -20.85 -3.68 2.11
CA ASP A 92 -20.03 -3.63 0.89
C ASP A 92 -18.65 -2.98 1.14
N GLU A 93 -18.59 -1.97 2.00
CA GLU A 93 -17.34 -1.32 2.37
C GLU A 93 -16.48 -2.21 3.26
N ASP A 94 -17.08 -2.88 4.24
CA ASP A 94 -16.41 -3.83 5.12
C ASP A 94 -15.85 -5.02 4.34
N ILE A 95 -16.58 -5.53 3.34
CA ILE A 95 -16.10 -6.59 2.44
C ILE A 95 -14.88 -6.10 1.64
N LYS A 96 -14.95 -4.89 1.06
CA LYS A 96 -13.83 -4.31 0.29
C LYS A 96 -12.60 -4.08 1.17
N ASN A 97 -12.80 -3.53 2.36
CA ASN A 97 -11.74 -3.29 3.32
C ASN A 97 -11.14 -4.60 3.83
N GLY A 98 -11.97 -5.60 4.14
CA GLY A 98 -11.52 -6.93 4.54
C GLY A 98 -10.66 -7.61 3.47
N LYS A 99 -11.06 -7.50 2.20
CA LYS A 99 -10.24 -8.01 1.08
C LYS A 99 -8.89 -7.30 0.98
N LEU A 100 -8.89 -5.97 1.08
CA LEU A 100 -7.66 -5.18 1.05
C LEU A 100 -6.71 -5.55 2.21
N VAL A 101 -7.25 -5.72 3.41
CA VAL A 101 -6.48 -6.13 4.59
C VAL A 101 -5.89 -7.54 4.39
N ALA A 102 -6.68 -8.48 3.87
CA ALA A 102 -6.20 -9.83 3.57
C ALA A 102 -5.06 -9.84 2.53
N ASP A 103 -5.23 -9.08 1.44
CA ASP A 103 -4.21 -8.95 0.39
C ASP A 103 -2.91 -8.33 0.94
N LEU A 104 -3.02 -7.33 1.81
CA LEU A 104 -1.87 -6.72 2.47
C LEU A 104 -1.19 -7.68 3.44
N SER A 105 -1.95 -8.44 4.24
CA SER A 105 -1.42 -9.48 5.13
C SER A 105 -0.60 -10.51 4.37
N ASN A 106 -1.15 -11.02 3.25
CA ASN A 106 -0.45 -11.97 2.38
C ASN A 106 0.87 -11.38 1.83
N THR A 107 0.87 -10.09 1.50
CA THR A 107 2.07 -9.39 1.03
C THR A 107 3.13 -9.27 2.12
N VAL A 108 2.72 -8.95 3.35
CA VAL A 108 3.63 -8.87 4.51
C VAL A 108 4.24 -10.24 4.81
N GLU A 109 3.43 -11.30 4.82
CA GLU A 109 3.91 -12.67 5.03
C GLU A 109 4.90 -13.10 3.95
N ALA A 110 4.62 -12.79 2.68
CA ALA A 110 5.53 -13.08 1.57
C ALA A 110 6.87 -12.33 1.70
N GLN A 111 6.85 -11.08 2.18
CA GLN A 111 8.07 -10.30 2.43
C GLN A 111 8.87 -10.86 3.61
N ASP A 112 8.21 -11.27 4.69
CA ASP A 112 8.87 -11.91 5.84
C ASP A 112 9.58 -13.21 5.45
N MET A 113 8.93 -14.04 4.63
CA MET A 113 9.56 -15.26 4.10
C MET A 113 10.81 -14.93 3.26
N ARG A 114 10.74 -13.92 2.38
CA ARG A 114 11.90 -13.49 1.57
C ARG A 114 13.04 -12.96 2.43
N LEU A 115 12.73 -12.22 3.50
CA LEU A 115 13.75 -11.73 4.44
C LEU A 115 14.47 -12.90 5.11
N LYS A 116 13.73 -13.89 5.62
CA LYS A 116 14.31 -15.10 6.24
C LYS A 116 15.19 -15.89 5.26
N GLU A 117 14.78 -16.01 4.00
CA GLU A 117 15.60 -16.64 2.96
C GLU A 117 16.90 -15.86 2.71
N MET A 118 16.84 -14.53 2.61
CA MET A 118 18.02 -13.68 2.41
C MET A 118 18.98 -13.76 3.59
N GLU A 119 18.48 -13.73 4.84
CA GLU A 119 19.32 -13.92 6.02
C GLU A 119 20.02 -15.28 6.02
N THR A 120 19.29 -16.33 5.63
CA THR A 120 19.85 -17.69 5.55
C THR A 120 20.95 -17.77 4.49
N LYS A 121 20.73 -17.19 3.30
CA LYS A 121 21.74 -17.11 2.23
C LYS A 121 22.96 -16.30 2.68
N TYR A 122 22.75 -15.16 3.34
CA TYR A 122 23.82 -14.33 3.87
C TYR A 122 24.69 -15.09 4.88
N LYS A 123 24.07 -15.78 5.85
CA LYS A 123 24.80 -16.60 6.83
C LYS A 123 25.62 -17.71 6.16
N LYS A 124 25.05 -18.40 5.16
CA LYS A 124 25.80 -19.42 4.39
C LYS A 124 27.00 -18.82 3.67
N ASN A 125 26.80 -17.71 2.96
CA ASN A 125 27.88 -17.03 2.24
C ASN A 125 28.98 -16.55 3.18
N LEU A 126 28.61 -16.02 4.35
CA LEU A 126 29.57 -15.58 5.37
C LEU A 126 30.44 -16.75 5.88
N ILE A 127 29.83 -17.92 6.12
CA ILE A 127 30.56 -19.12 6.52
C ILE A 127 31.52 -19.55 5.41
N SER A 128 31.04 -19.69 4.17
CA SER A 128 31.88 -20.05 3.03
C SER A 128 33.04 -19.08 2.81
N PHE A 129 32.79 -17.78 2.97
CA PHE A 129 33.80 -16.74 2.85
C PHE A 129 34.88 -16.84 3.94
N ASN A 130 34.48 -17.07 5.20
CA ASN A 130 35.43 -17.29 6.29
C ASN A 130 36.28 -18.55 6.06
N THR A 131 35.69 -19.64 5.55
CA THR A 131 36.46 -20.83 5.17
C THR A 131 37.53 -20.50 4.12
N LEU A 132 37.17 -19.75 3.06
CA LEU A 132 38.12 -19.34 2.03
C LEU A 132 39.24 -18.43 2.57
N ILE A 133 38.94 -17.57 3.55
CA ILE A 133 39.97 -16.78 4.24
C ILE A 133 40.95 -17.70 4.97
N THR A 134 40.45 -18.65 5.75
CA THR A 134 41.30 -19.59 6.49
C THR A 134 42.18 -20.41 5.54
N GLU A 135 41.61 -20.96 4.46
CA GLU A 135 42.37 -21.70 3.45
C GLU A 135 43.46 -20.83 2.80
N LYS A 136 43.15 -19.56 2.52
CA LYS A 136 44.13 -18.60 1.98
C LYS A 136 45.25 -18.32 2.99
N GLU A 137 44.93 -18.14 4.27
CA GLU A 137 45.93 -17.92 5.32
C GLU A 137 46.86 -19.11 5.48
N GLU A 138 46.33 -20.33 5.42
CA GLU A 138 47.12 -21.57 5.43
C GLU A 138 48.06 -21.68 4.21
N MET A 139 47.56 -21.34 3.02
CA MET A 139 48.38 -21.32 1.81
C MET A 139 49.52 -20.30 1.90
N VAL A 140 49.24 -19.08 2.38
CA VAL A 140 50.26 -18.05 2.59
C VAL A 140 51.30 -18.51 3.62
N LYS A 141 50.86 -19.14 4.71
CA LYS A 141 51.77 -19.65 5.75
C LYS A 141 52.70 -20.73 5.20
N SER A 142 52.17 -21.71 4.45
CA SER A 142 52.97 -22.79 3.86
C SER A 142 53.96 -22.28 2.81
N PHE A 143 53.54 -21.31 1.98
CA PHE A 143 54.42 -20.66 1.02
C PHE A 143 55.58 -19.91 1.71
N ASN A 144 55.28 -19.12 2.73
CA ASN A 144 56.30 -18.40 3.50
C ASN A 144 57.28 -19.35 4.18
N GLU A 145 56.79 -20.45 4.78
CA GLU A 145 57.65 -21.48 5.36
C GLU A 145 58.59 -22.09 4.30
N GLY A 146 58.10 -22.34 3.09
CA GLY A 146 58.90 -22.75 1.95
C GLY A 146 60.03 -21.77 1.65
N ILE A 147 59.73 -20.47 1.55
CA ILE A 147 60.74 -19.42 1.33
C ILE A 147 61.80 -19.45 2.43
N TYR A 148 61.41 -19.53 3.71
CA TYR A 148 62.35 -19.60 4.82
C TYR A 148 63.27 -20.83 4.72
N ARG A 149 62.73 -22.01 4.37
CA ARG A 149 63.52 -23.22 4.18
C ARG A 149 64.53 -23.06 3.03
N PHE A 150 64.11 -22.53 1.89
CA PHE A 150 65.01 -22.24 0.76
C PHE A 150 66.13 -21.29 1.15
N PHE A 151 65.83 -20.23 1.89
CA PHE A 151 66.81 -19.28 2.37
C PHE A 151 67.87 -19.92 3.27
N ILE A 152 67.46 -20.76 4.22
CA ILE A 152 68.37 -21.49 5.11
C ILE A 152 69.30 -22.41 4.31
N ILE A 153 68.76 -23.15 3.33
CA ILE A 153 69.56 -24.04 2.46
C ILE A 153 70.58 -23.24 1.65
N LEU A 154 70.17 -22.10 1.07
CA LEU A 154 71.07 -21.20 0.34
C LEU A 154 72.20 -20.67 1.23
N GLN A 155 71.90 -20.27 2.47
CA GLN A 155 72.91 -19.83 3.43
C GLN A 155 73.90 -20.96 3.76
N ALA A 156 73.41 -22.18 4.02
CA ALA A 156 74.25 -23.34 4.30
C ALA A 156 75.16 -23.69 3.11
N LEU A 157 74.62 -23.67 1.88
CA LEU A 157 75.41 -23.88 0.66
C LEU A 157 76.46 -22.79 0.45
N THR A 158 76.12 -21.53 0.72
CA THR A 158 77.06 -20.42 0.60
C THR A 158 78.23 -20.59 1.57
N ILE A 159 77.96 -20.98 2.82
CA ILE A 159 79.00 -21.27 3.82
C ILE A 159 79.85 -22.45 3.38
N PHE A 160 79.24 -23.56 2.95
CA PHE A 160 79.96 -24.75 2.49
C PHE A 160 80.89 -24.44 1.31
N VAL A 161 80.42 -23.70 0.31
CA VAL A 161 81.25 -23.31 -0.85
C VAL A 161 82.42 -22.43 -0.42
N ARG A 162 82.20 -21.50 0.51
CA ARG A 162 83.27 -20.66 1.06
C ARG A 162 84.32 -21.51 1.79
N ASP A 163 83.89 -22.35 2.72
CA ASP A 163 84.80 -23.18 3.53
C ASP A 163 85.58 -24.19 2.64
N PHE A 164 84.94 -24.72 1.59
CA PHE A 164 85.60 -25.57 0.60
C PHE A 164 86.63 -24.81 -0.25
N ALA A 165 86.32 -23.57 -0.64
CA ALA A 165 87.26 -22.72 -1.37
C ALA A 165 88.46 -22.33 -0.50
N ASP A 166 88.26 -22.06 0.79
CA ASP A 166 89.34 -21.79 1.74
C ASP A 166 90.25 -23.02 1.91
N TYR A 167 89.68 -24.22 2.02
CA TYR A 167 90.42 -25.49 2.11
C TYR A 167 91.31 -25.76 0.89
N ILE A 168 90.84 -25.46 -0.33
CA ILE A 168 91.66 -25.64 -1.55
C ILE A 168 92.80 -24.62 -1.64
N ASN A 169 92.63 -23.43 -1.06
CA ASN A 169 93.59 -22.32 -1.18
C ASN A 169 94.59 -22.22 -0.01
N GLU A 170 94.59 -23.15 0.95
CA GLU A 170 95.63 -23.22 1.98
C GLU A 170 96.99 -23.58 1.35
N PRO A 171 98.04 -22.75 1.52
CA PRO A 171 99.37 -23.05 0.99
C PRO A 171 100.01 -24.20 1.79
N THR A 172 100.45 -25.24 1.09
CA THR A 172 101.23 -26.38 1.61
C THR A 172 102.56 -25.95 2.21
#